data_AF-A0A9E0TD28-F1
#
_entry.id   AF-A0A9E0TD28-F1
#
_cell.length_a   1.000
_cell.length_b   1.000
_cell.length_c   1.000
_cell.angle_alpha   90.00
_cell.angle_beta   90.00
_cell.angle_gamma   90.00
#
_symmetry.space_group_name_H-M   'P 1'
#
loop_
_entity.id
_entity.type
_entity.pdbx_description
1 polymer ?
#
loop_
_entity_poly.entity_id
_entity_poly.type
_entity_poly.pdbx_seq_one_letter_code
_entity_poly.pdbx_strand_id
1 'polypeptide(L)'
;MTRPFQVLGIQQIAIGGLDKKRLQTLWVDMLGLTPTGTFRSERENVDEDICAMGRGAFKVEVDLMQPFDADKKPAVHATPLNHVGLWIDDLPRAVEWLTARGVRFAPGGIRKGAAGHDITFLHPRASDEFPIAGEGVLIELVQAPPEVIAAYAALPRD
;
A
#
# COMPACT_ATOMS: atom_id res chain seq x y z
N MET A 1 1.39 8.89 26.52
CA MET A 1 1.29 7.47 26.14
C MET A 1 2.10 7.25 24.88
N THR A 2 2.98 6.27 24.87
CA THR A 2 3.81 5.91 23.71
C THR A 2 2.98 5.18 22.65
N ARG A 3 3.30 5.39 21.38
CA ARG A 3 2.71 4.63 20.26
C ARG A 3 3.17 3.16 20.36
N PRO A 4 2.26 2.16 20.34
CA PRO A 4 2.59 0.76 20.62
C PRO A 4 3.00 -0.04 19.37
N PHE A 5 3.32 0.66 18.28
CA PHE A 5 3.74 0.09 17.01
C PHE A 5 4.72 1.06 16.32
N GLN A 6 5.44 0.56 15.34
CA GLN A 6 6.36 1.30 14.50
C GLN A 6 5.94 1.22 13.04
N VAL A 7 6.18 2.32 12.34
CA VAL A 7 6.13 2.38 10.87
C VAL A 7 7.56 2.19 10.40
N LEU A 8 7.82 1.11 9.67
CA LEU A 8 9.18 0.66 9.37
C LEU A 8 9.71 1.23 8.05
N GLY A 9 8.82 1.57 7.13
CA GLY A 9 9.16 2.07 5.80
C GLY A 9 8.02 1.87 4.81
N ILE A 10 8.30 2.14 3.54
CA ILE A 10 7.36 1.92 2.44
C ILE A 10 7.42 0.43 2.05
N GLN A 11 6.26 -0.18 1.87
CA GLN A 11 6.12 -1.52 1.29
C GLN A 11 5.89 -1.43 -0.21
N GLN A 12 4.93 -0.60 -0.63
CA GLN A 12 4.55 -0.43 -2.03
C GLN A 12 4.09 0.99 -2.35
N ILE A 13 4.19 1.34 -3.62
CA ILE A 13 3.56 2.52 -4.23
C ILE A 13 2.69 2.04 -5.39
N ALA A 14 1.40 2.31 -5.34
CA ALA A 14 0.48 1.90 -6.38
C ALA A 14 0.18 3.07 -7.34
N ILE A 15 0.33 2.82 -8.63
CA ILE A 15 0.24 3.81 -9.69
C ILE A 15 -0.86 3.41 -10.66
N GLY A 16 -1.86 4.26 -10.79
CA GLY A 16 -3.01 4.03 -11.66
C GLY A 16 -2.84 4.69 -13.03
N GLY A 17 -3.21 3.97 -14.09
CA GLY A 17 -3.33 4.50 -15.44
C GLY A 17 -4.38 3.76 -16.26
N LEU A 18 -4.78 4.34 -17.39
CA LEU A 18 -5.70 3.67 -18.33
C LEU A 18 -5.01 2.57 -19.16
N ASP A 19 -3.69 2.65 -19.28
CA ASP A 19 -2.86 1.69 -20.03
C ASP A 19 -1.57 1.44 -19.26
N LYS A 20 -1.43 0.25 -18.66
CA LYS A 20 -0.26 -0.10 -17.87
C LYS A 20 1.00 -0.23 -18.73
N LYS A 21 0.89 -0.43 -20.06
CA LYS A 21 2.07 -0.46 -20.94
C LYS A 21 2.79 0.89 -20.98
N ARG A 22 2.04 2.00 -20.93
CA ARG A 22 2.65 3.34 -20.85
C ARG A 22 3.36 3.55 -19.51
N LEU A 23 2.83 2.97 -18.43
CA LEU A 23 3.50 2.97 -17.14
C LEU A 23 4.78 2.12 -17.20
N GLN A 24 4.72 0.91 -17.76
CA GLN A 24 5.88 0.04 -17.95
C GLN A 24 7.00 0.75 -18.74
N THR A 25 6.68 1.51 -19.79
CA THR A 25 7.68 2.27 -20.54
C THR A 25 8.50 3.18 -19.63
N LEU A 26 7.87 3.91 -18.72
CA LEU A 26 8.62 4.74 -17.78
C LEU A 26 9.32 3.90 -16.71
N TRP A 27 8.55 3.10 -15.97
CA TRP A 27 9.01 2.49 -14.72
C TRP A 27 9.96 1.31 -14.95
N VAL A 28 9.73 0.52 -15.98
CA VAL A 28 10.57 -0.62 -16.33
C VAL A 28 11.64 -0.20 -17.33
N ASP A 29 11.26 0.34 -18.49
CA ASP A 29 12.24 0.53 -19.57
C ASP A 29 13.19 1.71 -19.30
N MET A 30 12.67 2.84 -18.81
CA MET A 30 13.50 4.04 -18.58
C MET A 30 14.15 4.08 -17.19
N LEU A 31 13.41 3.67 -16.15
CA LEU A 31 13.89 3.71 -14.76
C LEU A 31 14.51 2.39 -14.27
N GLY A 32 14.32 1.29 -15.00
CA GLY A 32 15.00 0.03 -14.74
C GLY A 32 14.46 -0.76 -13.54
N LEU A 33 13.21 -0.56 -13.13
CA LEU A 33 12.61 -1.39 -12.09
C LEU A 33 12.45 -2.83 -12.59
N THR A 34 12.62 -3.79 -11.68
CA THR A 34 12.53 -5.21 -12.02
C THR A 34 11.09 -5.70 -11.96
N PRO A 35 10.51 -6.24 -13.04
CA PRO A 35 9.22 -6.91 -12.96
C PRO A 35 9.34 -8.17 -12.10
N THR A 36 8.49 -8.33 -11.10
CA THR A 36 8.51 -9.46 -10.16
C THR A 36 7.25 -10.30 -10.16
N GLY A 37 6.15 -9.80 -10.72
CA GLY A 37 4.90 -10.55 -10.80
C GLY A 37 3.78 -9.75 -11.44
N THR A 38 2.59 -10.34 -11.44
CA THR A 38 1.34 -9.72 -11.92
C THR A 38 0.19 -10.15 -11.04
N PHE A 39 -0.80 -9.29 -10.85
CA PHE A 39 -2.03 -9.63 -10.14
C PHE A 39 -3.25 -9.17 -10.94
N ARG A 40 -4.32 -9.96 -10.88
CA ARG A 40 -5.55 -9.73 -11.65
C ARG A 40 -6.75 -10.05 -10.77
N SER A 41 -7.66 -9.09 -10.65
CA SER A 41 -8.92 -9.27 -9.93
C SER A 41 -10.06 -8.54 -10.61
N GLU A 42 -11.01 -9.28 -11.16
CA GLU A 42 -12.24 -8.72 -11.73
C GLU A 42 -13.08 -8.00 -10.65
N ARG A 43 -13.10 -8.55 -9.43
CA ARG A 43 -13.82 -7.96 -8.29
C ARG A 43 -13.28 -6.58 -7.92
N GLU A 44 -11.96 -6.43 -7.94
CA GLU A 44 -11.30 -5.15 -7.64
C GLU A 44 -11.12 -4.26 -8.88
N ASN A 45 -11.60 -4.71 -10.05
CA ASN A 45 -11.43 -4.04 -11.35
C ASN A 45 -9.97 -3.64 -11.61
N VAL A 46 -9.03 -4.56 -11.43
CA VAL A 46 -7.60 -4.27 -11.56
C VAL A 46 -6.83 -5.39 -12.26
N ASP A 47 -5.96 -4.98 -13.18
CA ASP A 47 -4.92 -5.77 -13.82
C ASP A 47 -3.60 -5.03 -13.61
N GLU A 48 -2.69 -5.57 -12.82
CA GLU A 48 -1.47 -4.88 -12.38
C GLU A 48 -0.20 -5.68 -12.63
N ASP A 49 0.87 -4.96 -12.95
CA ASP A 49 2.23 -5.50 -12.97
C ASP A 49 2.97 -5.01 -11.73
N ILE A 50 3.57 -5.95 -11.00
CA ILE A 50 4.30 -5.69 -9.76
C ILE A 50 5.76 -5.56 -10.11
N CYS A 51 6.28 -4.34 -9.99
CA CYS A 51 7.69 -4.03 -10.17
C CYS A 51 8.37 -3.88 -8.80
N ALA A 52 9.69 -3.98 -8.75
CA ALA A 52 10.44 -3.82 -7.52
C ALA A 52 11.68 -2.93 -7.69
N MET A 53 11.96 -2.17 -6.64
CA MET A 53 13.22 -1.45 -6.41
C MET A 53 13.76 -1.76 -5.00
N GLY A 54 15.04 -1.48 -4.76
CA GLY A 54 15.70 -1.85 -3.50
C GLY A 54 16.10 -3.33 -3.47
N ARG A 55 16.50 -3.82 -2.29
CA ARG A 55 17.04 -5.18 -2.11
C ARG A 55 16.71 -5.72 -0.72
N GLY A 56 16.55 -7.05 -0.63
CA GLY A 56 16.30 -7.76 0.63
C GLY A 56 15.08 -7.21 1.37
N ALA A 57 15.20 -7.00 2.67
CA ALA A 57 14.15 -6.45 3.52
C ALA A 57 13.75 -4.99 3.20
N PHE A 58 14.54 -4.29 2.39
CA PHE A 58 14.29 -2.91 1.94
C PHE A 58 13.76 -2.85 0.51
N LYS A 59 13.27 -3.98 -0.04
CA LYS A 59 12.58 -3.99 -1.33
C LYS A 59 11.28 -3.19 -1.19
N VAL A 60 11.04 -2.31 -2.15
CA VAL A 60 9.78 -1.57 -2.31
C VAL A 60 9.13 -2.02 -3.61
N GLU A 61 7.84 -2.33 -3.55
CA GLU A 61 7.04 -2.69 -4.72
C GLU A 61 6.46 -1.44 -5.39
N VAL A 62 6.31 -1.50 -6.70
CA VAL A 62 5.63 -0.47 -7.49
C VAL A 62 4.59 -1.17 -8.35
N ASP A 63 3.34 -0.99 -7.99
CA ASP A 63 2.21 -1.67 -8.62
C ASP A 63 1.66 -0.79 -9.75
N LEU A 64 1.83 -1.24 -10.98
CA LEU A 64 1.39 -0.53 -12.18
C LEU A 64 0.01 -1.03 -12.58
N MET A 65 -1.02 -0.32 -12.15
CA MET A 65 -2.41 -0.73 -12.26
C MET A 65 -3.10 -0.14 -13.49
N GLN A 66 -3.90 -0.97 -14.17
CA GLN A 66 -4.96 -0.53 -15.06
C GLN A 66 -6.29 -1.18 -14.69
N PRO A 67 -7.44 -0.56 -15.00
CA PRO A 67 -8.74 -1.20 -14.83
C PRO A 67 -8.98 -2.25 -15.93
N PHE A 68 -9.82 -3.25 -15.63
CA PHE A 68 -10.41 -4.09 -16.69
C PHE A 68 -11.45 -3.31 -17.49
N ASP A 69 -12.20 -2.45 -16.81
CA ASP A 69 -13.25 -1.61 -17.36
C ASP A 69 -13.15 -0.22 -16.73
N ALA A 70 -12.82 0.79 -17.54
CA ALA A 70 -12.59 2.15 -17.07
C ALA A 70 -13.85 2.82 -16.49
N ASP A 71 -15.05 2.34 -16.87
CA ASP A 71 -16.32 2.89 -16.42
C ASP A 71 -16.82 2.24 -15.12
N LYS A 72 -16.13 1.18 -14.64
CA LYS A 72 -16.50 0.45 -13.41
C LYS A 72 -15.69 0.90 -12.19
N LYS A 73 -16.28 0.65 -11.02
CA LYS A 73 -15.61 0.78 -9.73
C LYS A 73 -15.14 -0.59 -9.23
N PRO A 74 -14.00 -0.67 -8.51
CA PRO A 74 -13.06 0.41 -8.18
C PRO A 74 -12.39 1.07 -9.40
N ALA A 75 -12.20 2.40 -9.34
CA ALA A 75 -11.60 3.17 -10.44
C ALA A 75 -10.10 3.39 -10.19
N VAL A 76 -9.31 2.31 -10.27
CA VAL A 76 -7.88 2.30 -9.90
C VAL A 76 -7.02 3.32 -10.67
N HIS A 77 -7.47 3.74 -11.85
CA HIS A 77 -6.81 4.72 -12.71
C HIS A 77 -7.13 6.19 -12.38
N ALA A 78 -8.18 6.47 -11.59
CA ALA A 78 -8.68 7.84 -11.43
C ALA A 78 -7.72 8.72 -10.63
N THR A 79 -7.01 8.14 -9.65
CA THR A 79 -5.94 8.81 -8.91
C THR A 79 -4.59 8.22 -9.38
N PRO A 80 -3.74 8.98 -10.09
CA PRO A 80 -2.49 8.45 -10.64
C PRO A 80 -1.53 7.87 -9.59
N LEU A 81 -1.36 8.56 -8.46
CA LEU A 81 -0.74 7.97 -7.28
C LEU A 81 -1.86 7.40 -6.41
N ASN A 82 -2.21 6.14 -6.64
CA ASN A 82 -3.44 5.56 -6.11
C ASN A 82 -3.39 5.41 -4.59
N HIS A 83 -2.33 4.76 -4.08
CA HIS A 83 -2.05 4.64 -2.65
C HIS A 83 -0.57 4.42 -2.38
N VAL A 84 -0.20 4.62 -1.12
CA VAL A 84 1.11 4.21 -0.56
C VAL A 84 0.85 3.16 0.51
N GLY A 85 1.64 2.09 0.51
CA GLY A 85 1.61 1.10 1.58
C GLY A 85 2.82 1.20 2.50
N LEU A 86 2.56 1.03 3.79
CA LEU A 86 3.52 1.20 4.86
C LEU A 86 3.67 -0.10 5.65
N TRP A 87 4.91 -0.50 5.88
CA TRP A 87 5.22 -1.60 6.77
C TRP A 87 4.95 -1.22 8.23
N ILE A 88 4.19 -2.06 8.92
CA ILE A 88 3.84 -1.95 10.34
C ILE A 88 4.31 -3.20 11.09
N ASP A 89 5.03 -3.03 12.20
CA ASP A 89 5.53 -4.15 13.01
C ASP A 89 4.43 -4.96 13.71
N ASP A 90 3.39 -4.29 14.21
CA ASP A 90 2.20 -4.90 14.82
C ASP A 90 0.93 -4.22 14.29
N LEU A 91 0.38 -4.76 13.20
CA LEU A 91 -0.78 -4.20 12.52
C LEU A 91 -2.05 -4.24 13.40
N PRO A 92 -2.42 -5.36 14.06
CA PRO A 92 -3.58 -5.37 14.96
C PRO A 92 -3.50 -4.29 16.06
N ARG A 93 -2.32 -4.14 16.68
CA ARG A 93 -2.14 -3.13 17.72
C ARG A 93 -2.16 -1.71 17.18
N ALA A 94 -1.65 -1.49 15.97
CA ALA A 94 -1.76 -0.22 15.27
C ALA A 94 -3.21 0.16 15.00
N VAL A 95 -4.02 -0.78 14.48
CA VAL A 95 -5.44 -0.56 14.19
C VAL A 95 -6.21 -0.18 15.45
N GLU A 96 -6.03 -0.94 16.55
CA GLU A 96 -6.67 -0.65 17.83
C GLU A 96 -6.31 0.76 18.33
N TRP A 97 -5.02 1.10 18.33
CA TRP A 97 -4.52 2.37 18.89
C TRP A 97 -4.93 3.59 18.05
N LEU A 98 -4.92 3.45 16.71
CA LEU A 98 -5.30 4.49 15.76
C LEU A 98 -6.82 4.72 15.76
N THR A 99 -7.61 3.65 15.80
CA THR A 99 -9.07 3.73 15.88
C THR A 99 -9.51 4.45 17.16
N ALA A 100 -8.91 4.09 18.30
CA ALA A 100 -9.17 4.77 19.58
C ALA A 100 -8.79 6.26 19.60
N ARG A 101 -8.10 6.76 18.55
CA ARG A 101 -7.69 8.16 18.38
C ARG A 101 -8.43 8.85 17.25
N GLY A 102 -9.51 8.26 16.74
CA GLY A 102 -10.36 8.89 15.73
C GLY A 102 -9.79 8.82 14.31
N VAL A 103 -8.84 7.91 14.05
CA VAL A 103 -8.39 7.64 12.68
C VAL A 103 -9.44 6.80 11.96
N ARG A 104 -9.85 7.26 10.78
CA ARG A 104 -10.83 6.58 9.94
C ARG A 104 -10.15 5.51 9.09
N PHE A 105 -10.59 4.27 9.25
CA PHE A 105 -10.23 3.16 8.37
C PHE A 105 -11.24 3.05 7.22
N ALA A 106 -10.77 2.59 6.05
CA ALA A 106 -11.64 2.19 4.97
C ALA A 106 -12.32 0.84 5.31
N PRO A 107 -13.46 0.53 4.69
CA PRO A 107 -14.15 -0.74 4.94
C PRO A 107 -13.27 -1.98 4.62
N GLY A 108 -13.56 -3.09 5.29
CA GLY A 108 -12.94 -4.39 5.01
C GLY A 108 -11.98 -4.91 6.08
N GLY A 109 -11.65 -4.11 7.10
CA GLY A 109 -10.82 -4.54 8.23
C GLY A 109 -9.43 -5.04 7.82
N ILE A 110 -8.81 -5.87 8.67
CA ILE A 110 -7.58 -6.57 8.36
C ILE A 110 -7.90 -7.80 7.50
N ARG A 111 -7.24 -7.94 6.35
CA ARG A 111 -7.42 -9.05 5.40
C ARG A 111 -6.15 -9.31 4.61
N LYS A 112 -6.10 -10.39 3.82
CA LYS A 112 -4.98 -10.68 2.93
C LYS A 112 -4.95 -9.75 1.71
N GLY A 113 -3.81 -9.14 1.45
CA GLY A 113 -3.50 -8.33 0.26
C GLY A 113 -2.94 -9.16 -0.91
N ALA A 114 -2.62 -8.49 -2.03
CA ALA A 114 -2.11 -9.13 -3.26
C ALA A 114 -0.79 -9.90 -3.03
N ALA A 115 0.11 -9.34 -2.21
CA ALA A 115 1.37 -9.96 -1.82
C ALA A 115 1.24 -10.99 -0.66
N GLY A 116 0.03 -11.30 -0.19
CA GLY A 116 -0.22 -12.30 0.86
C GLY A 116 0.01 -11.82 2.31
N HIS A 117 0.37 -10.55 2.51
CA HIS A 117 0.44 -9.92 3.82
C HIS A 117 -0.94 -9.57 4.36
N ASP A 118 -1.05 -9.42 5.69
CA ASP A 118 -2.24 -8.83 6.30
C ASP A 118 -2.20 -7.32 6.11
N ILE A 119 -3.32 -6.76 5.63
CA ILE A 119 -3.42 -5.36 5.21
C ILE A 119 -4.71 -4.74 5.73
N THR A 120 -4.70 -3.43 5.91
CA THR A 120 -5.90 -2.60 6.01
C THR A 120 -5.63 -1.21 5.45
N PHE A 121 -6.67 -0.41 5.22
CA PHE A 121 -6.51 0.92 4.62
C PHE A 121 -7.02 2.02 5.55
N LEU A 122 -6.31 3.13 5.60
CA LEU A 122 -6.81 4.39 6.12
C LEU A 122 -7.66 5.06 5.04
N HIS A 123 -8.82 5.57 5.41
CA HIS A 123 -9.71 6.21 4.46
C HIS A 123 -9.10 7.56 4.02
N PRO A 124 -9.22 7.98 2.73
CA PRO A 124 -8.65 9.25 2.27
C PRO A 124 -9.34 10.48 2.87
N ARG A 125 -10.57 10.34 3.36
CA ARG A 125 -11.40 11.45 3.89
C ARG A 125 -11.87 11.16 5.31
N ALA A 126 -11.78 12.15 6.19
CA ALA A 126 -12.33 12.08 7.54
C ALA A 126 -13.87 12.00 7.55
N SER A 127 -14.44 11.80 8.74
CA SER A 127 -15.87 11.89 9.03
C SER A 127 -16.08 12.45 10.44
N ASP A 128 -17.32 12.84 10.78
CA ASP A 128 -17.64 13.39 12.11
C ASP A 128 -17.24 12.45 13.26
N GLU A 129 -17.43 11.13 13.09
CA GLU A 129 -17.02 10.12 14.08
C GLU A 129 -15.50 9.87 14.11
N PHE A 130 -14.83 10.05 12.97
CA PHE A 130 -13.40 9.74 12.79
C PHE A 130 -12.71 10.92 12.09
N PRO A 131 -12.29 11.94 12.85
CA PRO A 131 -11.84 13.22 12.30
C PRO A 131 -10.44 13.17 11.67
N ILE A 132 -9.70 12.06 11.78
CA ILE A 132 -8.34 11.92 11.23
C ILE A 132 -8.37 10.92 10.07
N ALA A 133 -7.73 11.26 8.96
CA ALA A 133 -7.71 10.46 7.74
C ALA A 133 -6.42 10.70 6.92
N GLY A 134 -6.35 10.15 5.71
CA GLY A 134 -5.21 10.33 4.81
C GLY A 134 -5.15 11.65 4.04
N GLU A 135 -6.02 12.62 4.34
CA GLU A 135 -6.04 13.96 3.70
C GLU A 135 -5.97 13.93 2.16
N GLY A 136 -6.77 13.06 1.54
CA GLY A 136 -6.82 12.85 0.09
C GLY A 136 -5.97 11.69 -0.41
N VAL A 137 -5.10 11.11 0.43
CA VAL A 137 -4.27 9.95 0.11
C VAL A 137 -4.88 8.68 0.69
N LEU A 138 -5.02 7.64 -0.13
CA LEU A 138 -5.30 6.30 0.37
C LEU A 138 -3.99 5.71 0.91
N ILE A 139 -4.00 5.24 2.16
CA ILE A 139 -2.81 4.69 2.82
C ILE A 139 -3.10 3.26 3.22
N GLU A 140 -2.26 2.33 2.76
CA GLU A 140 -2.30 0.93 3.16
C GLU A 140 -1.36 0.70 4.33
N LEU A 141 -1.83 -0.01 5.35
CA LEU A 141 -1.03 -0.49 6.47
C LEU A 141 -0.83 -1.99 6.28
N VAL A 142 0.43 -2.42 6.19
CA VAL A 142 0.81 -3.79 5.84
C VAL A 142 1.57 -4.39 7.01
N GLN A 143 1.15 -5.57 7.48
CA GLN A 143 1.87 -6.31 8.51
C GLN A 143 3.24 -6.75 7.96
N ALA A 144 4.30 -6.18 8.54
CA ALA A 144 5.67 -6.51 8.20
C ALA A 144 5.99 -7.96 8.58
N PRO A 145 6.65 -8.72 7.70
CA PRO A 145 7.14 -10.03 8.04
C PRO A 145 8.38 -9.93 8.97
N PRO A 146 8.73 -11.01 9.70
CA PRO A 146 9.81 -10.98 10.69
C PRO A 146 11.15 -10.45 10.17
N GLU A 147 11.49 -10.74 8.92
CA GLU A 147 12.73 -10.30 8.28
C GLU A 147 12.80 -8.77 8.08
N VAL A 148 11.67 -8.11 7.81
CA VAL A 148 11.60 -6.64 7.69
C VAL A 148 11.75 -5.99 9.06
N ILE A 149 11.07 -6.55 10.07
CA ILE A 149 11.16 -6.08 11.46
C ILE A 149 12.61 -6.21 11.96
N ALA A 150 13.24 -7.37 11.73
CA ALA A 150 14.62 -7.63 12.15
C ALA A 150 15.62 -6.70 11.43
N ALA A 151 15.45 -6.49 10.12
CA ALA A 151 16.33 -5.61 9.35
C ALA A 151 16.21 -4.15 9.81
N TYR A 152 15.00 -3.66 10.08
CA TYR A 152 14.78 -2.32 10.63
C TYR A 152 15.42 -2.17 12.02
N ALA A 153 15.22 -3.15 12.90
CA ALA A 153 15.78 -3.12 14.26
C ALA A 153 17.32 -3.13 14.31
N ALA A 154 17.97 -3.63 13.26
CA ALA A 154 19.42 -3.65 13.14
C ALA A 154 20.02 -2.32 12.65
N LEU A 155 19.20 -1.36 12.20
CA LEU A 155 19.69 -0.04 11.79
C LEU A 155 20.14 0.78 13.01
N PRO A 156 21.19 1.60 12.89
CA PRO A 156 21.54 2.57 13.91
C PRO A 156 20.35 3.48 14.21
N ARG A 157 20.16 3.82 15.49
CA ARG A 157 19.26 4.90 15.86
C ARG A 157 19.98 6.23 15.61
N ASP A 158 19.29 7.17 14.99
CA ASP A 158 19.74 8.55 14.83
C ASP A 158 19.93 9.26 16.18
#